data_AF-X1RQ72-F1
#
_entry.id   AF-X1RQ72-F1
#
_cell.length_a   1.000
_cell.length_b   1.000
_cell.length_c   1.000
_cell.angle_alpha   90.00
_cell.angle_beta   90.00
_cell.angle_gamma   90.00
#
_symmetry.space_group_name_H-M   'P 1'
#
loop_
_entity.id
_entity.type
_entity.pdbx_description
1 polymer ?
#
loop_
_entity_poly.entity_id
_entity_poly.type
_entity_poly.pdbx_seq_one_letter_code
_entity_poly.pdbx_strand_id
1 'polypeptide(L)'
;MARQKPIIQVKIEKEFDPVILFEKNCNILTPTEGLSKPDWLRFRQKGIGGSDISSACGVNKWKSPLALWHEKTEKIKDEEEENLPAELGTFLEPFMKKRFEKWLIKDDGQKNPNVFKVPYILQHKDNPIALANIDGAFIR
;
A
#
# COMPACT_ATOMS: atom_id res chain seq x y z
N MET A 1 -41.62 18.15 -32.21
CA MET A 1 -40.46 17.27 -32.49
C MET A 1 -39.49 17.35 -31.32
N ALA A 2 -39.56 16.38 -30.40
CA ALA A 2 -38.67 16.34 -29.24
C ALA A 2 -37.30 15.79 -29.68
N ARG A 3 -36.25 16.60 -29.55
CA ARG A 3 -34.87 16.16 -29.75
C ARG A 3 -34.49 15.24 -28.59
N GLN A 4 -34.43 13.93 -28.83
CA GLN A 4 -33.76 12.99 -27.93
C GLN A 4 -32.29 13.43 -27.81
N LYS A 5 -31.88 13.82 -26.60
CA LYS A 5 -30.48 14.03 -26.28
C LYS A 5 -29.73 12.70 -26.45
N PRO A 6 -28.53 12.71 -27.05
CA PRO A 6 -27.78 11.48 -27.26
C PRO A 6 -27.40 10.89 -25.89
N ILE A 7 -27.71 9.61 -25.71
CA ILE A 7 -27.23 8.82 -24.57
C ILE A 7 -25.74 8.60 -24.84
N ILE A 8 -24.89 9.40 -24.20
CA ILE A 8 -23.46 9.14 -24.16
C ILE A 8 -23.29 7.88 -23.31
N GLN A 9 -23.03 6.74 -23.96
CA GLN A 9 -22.50 5.56 -23.29
C GLN A 9 -21.11 5.92 -22.76
N VAL A 10 -21.05 6.37 -21.52
CA VAL A 10 -19.80 6.49 -20.79
C VAL A 10 -19.26 5.08 -20.63
N LYS A 11 -18.24 4.72 -21.42
CA LYS A 11 -17.34 3.62 -21.09
C LYS A 11 -16.73 3.98 -19.74
N ILE A 12 -17.22 3.38 -18.67
CA ILE A 12 -16.53 3.42 -17.38
C ILE A 12 -15.33 2.50 -17.55
N GLU A 13 -14.24 3.04 -18.12
CA GLU A 13 -12.92 2.52 -17.79
C GLU A 13 -12.84 2.66 -16.27
N LYS A 14 -12.74 1.53 -15.55
CA LYS A 14 -12.54 1.53 -14.09
C LYS A 14 -11.17 2.14 -13.83
N GLU A 15 -11.10 3.45 -13.89
CA GLU A 15 -9.95 4.25 -13.49
C GLU A 15 -9.73 3.97 -12.00
N PHE A 16 -8.53 3.55 -11.64
CA PHE A 16 -8.19 3.34 -10.25
C PHE A 16 -8.10 4.68 -9.58
N ASP A 17 -9.17 5.02 -8.90
CA ASP A 17 -9.16 6.10 -7.95
C ASP A 17 -9.01 5.50 -6.54
N PRO A 18 -7.77 5.47 -6.00
CA PRO A 18 -7.52 4.96 -4.64
C PRO A 18 -8.29 5.77 -3.61
N VAL A 19 -8.56 7.04 -3.87
CA VAL A 19 -9.36 7.90 -3.01
C VAL A 19 -10.78 7.34 -2.93
N ILE A 20 -11.42 7.06 -4.07
CA ILE A 20 -12.77 6.45 -4.10
C ILE A 20 -12.80 5.06 -3.45
N LEU A 21 -11.76 4.25 -3.64
CA LEU A 21 -11.73 2.86 -3.14
C LEU A 21 -11.50 2.79 -1.62
N PHE A 22 -10.64 3.66 -1.09
CA PHE A 22 -10.16 3.58 0.29
C PHE A 22 -10.83 4.57 1.25
N GLU A 23 -11.29 5.74 0.79
CA GLU A 23 -11.87 6.79 1.67
C GLU A 23 -13.05 6.31 2.53
N LYS A 24 -13.80 5.31 2.06
CA LYS A 24 -14.92 4.77 2.85
C LYS A 24 -14.46 4.03 4.11
N ASN A 25 -13.28 3.41 4.06
CA ASN A 25 -12.82 2.44 5.08
C ASN A 25 -11.52 2.86 5.78
N CYS A 26 -10.72 3.73 5.19
CA CYS A 26 -9.48 4.21 5.79
C CYS A 26 -9.16 5.66 5.40
N ASN A 27 -8.30 6.29 6.20
CA ASN A 27 -7.77 7.61 5.95
C ASN A 27 -6.49 7.49 5.12
N ILE A 28 -6.29 8.41 4.16
CA ILE A 28 -5.02 8.57 3.45
C ILE A 28 -4.13 9.48 4.32
N LEU A 29 -3.07 8.92 4.90
CA LEU A 29 -2.19 9.66 5.81
C LEU A 29 -1.17 10.52 5.05
N THR A 30 -0.55 9.96 4.02
CA THR A 30 0.37 10.68 3.11
C THR A 30 0.57 9.90 1.82
N PRO A 31 0.76 10.55 0.67
CA PRO A 31 1.36 9.91 -0.50
C PRO A 31 2.81 9.49 -0.18
N THR A 32 3.26 8.41 -0.81
CA THR A 32 4.63 7.89 -0.71
C THR A 32 5.50 8.25 -1.91
N GLU A 33 4.90 8.66 -3.03
CA GLU A 33 5.65 9.11 -4.20
C GLU A 33 6.34 10.45 -3.93
N GLY A 34 7.65 10.50 -4.19
CA GLY A 34 8.48 11.67 -3.90
C GLY A 34 8.75 11.92 -2.41
N LEU A 35 8.30 11.03 -1.52
CA LEU A 35 8.55 11.16 -0.10
C LEU A 35 9.99 10.76 0.23
N SER A 36 10.70 11.60 0.98
CA SER A 36 12.05 11.27 1.44
C SER A 36 12.01 10.07 2.41
N LYS A 37 13.07 9.26 2.45
CA LYS A 37 13.17 8.13 3.39
C LYS A 37 12.97 8.59 4.85
N PRO A 38 13.61 9.68 5.34
CA PRO A 38 13.35 10.18 6.69
C PRO A 38 11.90 10.57 6.94
N ASP A 39 11.23 11.24 5.98
CA ASP A 39 9.82 11.60 6.15
C ASP A 39 8.91 10.38 6.15
N TRP A 40 9.18 9.41 5.26
CA TRP A 40 8.48 8.13 5.25
C TRP A 40 8.56 7.41 6.60
N LEU A 41 9.76 7.36 7.20
CA LEU A 41 9.96 6.82 8.54
C LEU A 41 9.18 7.61 9.61
N ARG A 42 9.16 8.95 9.53
CA ARG A 42 8.38 9.80 10.45
C ARG A 42 6.89 9.46 10.41
N PHE A 43 6.34 9.26 9.22
CA PHE A 43 4.94 8.85 9.11
C PHE A 43 4.73 7.43 9.64
N ARG A 44 5.65 6.50 9.38
CA ARG A 44 5.58 5.14 9.93
C ARG A 44 5.76 5.06 11.45
N GLN A 45 6.42 6.02 12.08
CA GLN A 45 6.51 6.10 13.55
C GLN A 45 5.17 6.44 14.21
N LYS A 46 4.21 7.02 13.47
CA LYS A 46 2.87 7.38 14.00
C LYS A 46 1.99 6.18 14.35
N GLY A 47 2.39 4.96 13.98
CA GLY A 47 1.62 3.75 14.25
C GLY A 47 2.39 2.46 13.97
N ILE A 48 1.65 1.36 13.97
CA ILE A 48 2.09 -0.02 13.76
C ILE A 48 1.61 -0.46 12.38
N GLY A 49 2.57 -0.78 11.51
CA GLY A 49 2.31 -1.34 10.18
C GLY A 49 2.30 -2.87 10.17
N GLY A 50 1.94 -3.48 9.04
CA GLY A 50 1.91 -4.94 8.89
C GLY A 50 3.23 -5.65 9.25
N SER A 51 4.37 -5.05 8.90
CA SER A 51 5.71 -5.58 9.25
C SER A 51 6.05 -5.43 10.74
N ASP A 52 5.39 -4.52 11.45
CA ASP A 52 5.64 -4.27 12.87
C ASP A 52 4.87 -5.26 13.75
N ILE A 53 3.70 -5.74 13.30
CA ILE A 53 2.80 -6.62 14.08
C ILE A 53 3.53 -7.90 14.54
N SER A 54 4.31 -8.53 13.68
CA SER A 54 5.04 -9.76 14.04
C SER A 54 6.05 -9.52 15.16
N SER A 55 6.71 -8.36 15.16
CA SER A 55 7.67 -7.96 16.19
C SER A 55 6.94 -7.59 17.48
N ALA A 56 5.81 -6.88 17.39
CA ALA A 56 4.95 -6.54 18.54
C ALA A 56 4.39 -7.79 19.23
N CYS A 57 4.01 -8.81 18.46
CA CYS A 57 3.55 -10.10 18.98
C CYS A 57 4.69 -11.02 19.46
N GLY A 58 5.96 -10.64 19.31
CA GLY A 58 7.11 -11.44 19.74
C GLY A 58 7.36 -12.70 18.90
N VAL A 59 6.81 -12.78 17.68
CA VAL A 59 6.99 -13.93 16.77
C VAL A 59 7.95 -13.64 15.61
N ASN A 60 8.54 -12.45 15.57
CA ASN A 60 9.52 -12.08 14.56
C ASN A 60 10.93 -12.53 14.97
N LYS A 61 11.56 -13.35 14.12
CA LYS A 61 12.94 -13.83 14.32
C LYS A 61 14.02 -12.78 14.06
N TRP A 62 13.68 -11.68 13.40
CA TRP A 62 14.62 -10.64 12.98
C TRP A 62 14.60 -9.40 13.87
N LYS A 63 13.48 -9.14 14.56
CA LYS A 63 13.28 -7.91 15.34
C LYS A 63 12.51 -8.20 16.62
N SER A 64 13.06 -7.80 17.75
CA SER A 64 12.42 -7.96 19.07
C SER A 64 11.35 -6.88 19.32
N PRO A 65 10.40 -7.11 20.24
CA PRO A 65 9.44 -6.08 20.67
C PRO A 65 10.12 -4.80 21.19
N LEU A 66 11.26 -4.94 21.89
CA LEU A 66 12.04 -3.81 22.40
C LEU A 66 12.69 -3.01 21.26
N ALA A 67 13.27 -3.69 20.27
CA ALA A 67 13.83 -3.01 19.09
C ALA A 67 12.75 -2.24 18.32
N LEU A 68 11.56 -2.83 18.15
CA LEU A 68 10.41 -2.12 17.58
C LEU A 68 10.03 -0.91 18.42
N TRP A 69 9.99 -1.03 19.74
CA TRP A 69 9.69 0.11 20.62
C TRP A 69 10.67 1.26 20.40
N HIS A 70 11.98 0.98 20.38
CA HIS A 70 13.01 1.99 20.07
C HIS A 70 12.78 2.66 18.71
N GLU A 71 12.49 1.88 17.65
CA GLU A 71 12.19 2.43 16.33
C GLU A 71 10.99 3.38 16.32
N LYS A 72 9.98 3.14 17.18
CA LYS A 72 8.77 3.97 17.25
C LYS A 72 8.90 5.20 18.15
N THR A 73 9.79 5.17 19.15
CA THR A 73 9.88 6.24 20.15
C THR A 73 11.14 7.10 20.05
N GLU A 74 12.23 6.59 19.47
CA GLU A 74 13.47 7.34 19.34
C GLU A 74 13.47 8.26 18.11
N LYS A 75 14.38 9.24 18.13
CA LYS A 75 14.67 10.04 16.94
C LYS A 75 15.16 9.12 15.83
N ILE A 76 14.64 9.34 14.62
CA ILE A 76 15.13 8.68 13.42
C ILE A 76 16.60 9.03 13.29
N LYS A 77 17.43 8.00 13.42
CA LYS A 77 18.85 8.08 13.09
C LYS A 77 18.95 8.09 11.57
N ASP A 78 19.93 8.80 11.02
CA ASP A 78 20.24 8.67 9.59
C ASP A 78 20.52 7.19 9.33
N GLU A 79 19.63 6.55 8.58
CA GLU A 79 19.56 5.08 8.50
C GLU A 79 20.77 4.47 7.80
N GLU A 80 21.07 3.24 8.22
CA GLU A 80 21.91 2.26 7.53
C GLU A 80 21.43 2.03 6.07
N GLU A 81 22.37 1.65 5.21
CA GLU A 81 22.11 1.29 3.81
C GLU A 81 20.98 0.26 3.69
N GLU A 82 20.14 0.40 2.65
CA GLU A 82 19.12 -0.62 2.35
C GLU A 82 19.80 -1.98 2.18
N ASN A 83 19.24 -3.01 2.83
CA ASN A 83 19.76 -4.35 2.66
C ASN A 83 19.33 -4.93 1.31
N LEU A 84 20.14 -5.85 0.78
CA LEU A 84 19.89 -6.50 -0.51
C LEU A 84 18.47 -7.09 -0.63
N PRO A 85 17.86 -7.72 0.41
CA PRO A 85 16.48 -8.18 0.32
C PRO A 85 15.45 -7.07 0.06
N ALA A 86 15.59 -5.90 0.68
CA ALA A 86 14.69 -4.76 0.46
C ALA A 86 14.85 -4.17 -0.95
N GLU A 87 16.09 -4.04 -1.41
CA GLU A 87 16.41 -3.59 -2.77
C GLU A 87 15.81 -4.53 -3.82
N LEU A 88 16.05 -5.85 -3.68
CA LEU A 88 15.51 -6.85 -4.59
C LEU A 88 13.99 -6.90 -4.56
N GLY A 89 13.37 -6.75 -3.39
CA GLY A 89 11.91 -6.67 -3.26
C GLY A 89 11.33 -5.55 -4.12
N THR A 90 11.84 -4.33 -3.93
CA THR A 90 11.43 -3.14 -4.68
C THR A 90 11.65 -3.32 -6.19
N PHE A 91 12.79 -3.87 -6.59
CA PHE A 91 13.11 -4.13 -8.00
C PHE A 91 12.15 -5.15 -8.66
N LEU A 92 11.72 -6.17 -7.92
CA LEU A 92 10.90 -7.26 -8.43
C LEU A 92 9.39 -6.97 -8.41
N GLU A 93 8.93 -5.97 -7.67
CA GLU A 93 7.50 -5.62 -7.56
C GLU A 93 6.78 -5.48 -8.92
N PRO A 94 7.30 -4.74 -9.93
CA PRO A 94 6.62 -4.61 -11.23
C PRO A 94 6.51 -5.95 -11.98
N PHE A 95 7.49 -6.82 -11.82
CA PHE A 95 7.47 -8.17 -12.40
C PHE A 95 6.41 -9.04 -11.70
N MET A 96 6.40 -9.04 -10.37
CA MET A 96 5.44 -9.81 -9.56
C MET A 96 4.00 -9.41 -9.86
N LYS A 97 3.75 -8.11 -10.01
CA LYS A 97 2.46 -7.55 -10.42
C LYS A 97 1.95 -8.15 -11.74
N LYS A 98 2.77 -8.12 -12.80
CA LYS A 98 2.43 -8.71 -14.11
C LYS A 98 2.20 -10.21 -14.02
N ARG A 99 2.99 -10.91 -13.17
CA ARG A 99 2.84 -12.35 -12.95
C ARG A 99 1.52 -12.68 -12.26
N PHE A 100 1.11 -11.84 -11.31
CA PHE A 100 -0.14 -11.96 -10.58
C PHE A 100 -1.35 -11.69 -11.48
N GLU A 101 -1.31 -10.67 -12.34
CA GLU A 101 -2.36 -10.43 -13.35
C GLU A 101 -2.55 -11.63 -14.29
N LYS A 102 -1.45 -12.24 -14.77
CA LYS A 102 -1.52 -13.46 -15.58
C LYS A 102 -2.16 -14.64 -14.83
N TRP A 103 -1.90 -14.74 -13.53
CA TRP A 103 -2.52 -15.78 -12.68
C TRP A 103 -4.02 -15.50 -12.50
N LEU A 104 -4.42 -14.25 -12.26
CA LEU A 104 -5.84 -13.86 -12.16
C LEU A 104 -6.63 -14.23 -13.42
N ILE A 105 -6.04 -14.10 -14.61
CA ILE A 105 -6.70 -14.51 -15.86
C ILE A 105 -6.87 -16.03 -15.93
N LYS A 106 -5.81 -16.78 -15.64
CA LYS A 106 -5.77 -18.23 -15.87
C LYS A 106 -6.50 -19.03 -14.80
N ASP A 107 -6.34 -18.65 -13.54
CA ASP A 107 -6.74 -19.44 -12.38
C ASP A 107 -8.00 -18.87 -11.72
N ASP A 108 -8.17 -17.54 -11.71
CA ASP A 108 -9.31 -16.87 -11.05
C ASP A 108 -10.45 -16.50 -12.03
N GLY A 109 -10.21 -16.61 -13.34
CA GLY A 109 -11.20 -16.34 -14.39
C GLY A 109 -11.43 -14.85 -14.69
N GLN A 110 -10.54 -13.96 -14.22
CA GLN A 110 -10.61 -12.53 -14.50
C GLN A 110 -10.38 -12.24 -15.99
N LYS A 111 -11.27 -11.49 -16.64
CA LYS A 111 -11.13 -11.18 -18.08
C LYS A 111 -10.10 -10.10 -18.39
N ASN A 112 -9.99 -9.09 -17.52
CA ASN A 112 -9.09 -7.96 -17.69
C ASN A 112 -8.64 -7.43 -16.32
N PRO A 113 -7.91 -8.23 -15.52
CA PRO A 113 -7.44 -7.77 -14.24
C PRO A 113 -6.40 -6.67 -14.45
N ASN A 114 -6.52 -5.61 -13.65
CA ASN A 114 -5.52 -4.57 -13.55
C ASN A 114 -5.18 -4.43 -12.07
N VAL A 115 -3.95 -4.73 -11.73
CA VAL A 115 -3.44 -4.45 -10.39
C VAL A 115 -2.96 -3.01 -10.43
N PHE A 116 -3.25 -2.25 -9.39
CA PHE A 116 -2.91 -0.85 -9.28
C PHE A 116 -1.93 -0.65 -8.14
N LYS A 117 -0.95 0.22 -8.34
CA LYS A 117 -0.05 0.62 -7.26
C LYS A 117 -0.82 1.50 -6.29
N VAL A 118 -0.59 1.35 -5.00
CA VAL A 118 -1.23 2.20 -3.98
C VAL A 118 -0.15 3.02 -3.28
N PRO A 119 0.21 4.19 -3.80
CA PRO A 119 1.33 4.99 -3.31
C PRO A 119 0.95 5.80 -2.07
N TYR A 120 0.36 5.15 -1.05
CA TYR A 120 -0.12 5.83 0.16
C TYR A 120 0.21 5.05 1.41
N ILE A 121 0.49 5.78 2.49
CA ILE A 121 0.32 5.25 3.85
C ILE A 121 -1.15 5.40 4.18
N LEU A 122 -1.83 4.28 4.38
CA LEU A 122 -3.21 4.19 4.81
C LEU A 122 -3.28 4.08 6.33
N GLN A 123 -4.29 4.68 6.93
CA GLN A 123 -4.53 4.61 8.38
C GLN A 123 -5.96 4.15 8.64
N HIS A 124 -6.14 3.22 9.58
CA HIS A 124 -7.47 2.75 9.96
C HIS A 124 -8.30 3.90 10.55
N LYS A 125 -9.55 4.03 10.12
CA LYS A 125 -10.42 5.16 10.47
C LYS A 125 -10.65 5.30 11.97
N ASP A 126 -10.96 4.18 12.63
CA ASP A 126 -11.29 4.16 14.07
C ASP A 126 -10.10 3.76 14.96
N ASN A 127 -8.94 3.44 14.35
CA ASN A 127 -7.76 3.00 15.08
C ASN A 127 -6.51 3.69 14.52
N PRO A 128 -6.20 4.92 14.98
CA PRO A 128 -5.16 5.76 14.38
C PRO A 128 -3.76 5.14 14.44
N ILE A 129 -3.51 4.19 15.34
CA ILE A 129 -2.22 3.49 15.41
C ILE A 129 -2.09 2.37 14.37
N ALA A 130 -3.16 1.93 13.71
CA ALA A 130 -3.09 0.89 12.68
C ALA A 130 -2.81 1.53 11.32
N LEU A 131 -1.64 1.21 10.75
CA LEU A 131 -1.16 1.72 9.47
C LEU A 131 -0.99 0.59 8.45
N ALA A 132 -1.11 0.92 7.17
CA ALA A 132 -0.82 -0.01 6.08
C ALA A 132 -0.18 0.70 4.88
N ASN A 133 0.84 0.07 4.32
CA ASN A 133 1.43 0.41 3.03
C ASN A 133 1.24 -0.83 2.17
N ILE A 134 0.34 -0.78 1.18
CA ILE A 134 0.04 -1.94 0.34
C ILE A 134 0.73 -1.80 -1.01
N ASP A 135 1.32 -2.90 -1.49
CA ASP A 135 2.10 -2.90 -2.75
C ASP A 135 1.18 -2.69 -3.96
N GLY A 136 -0.04 -3.24 -3.89
CA GLY A 136 -1.06 -3.01 -4.89
C GLY A 136 -2.46 -3.50 -4.50
N ALA A 137 -3.44 -3.05 -5.27
CA ALA A 137 -4.85 -3.43 -5.14
C ALA A 137 -5.46 -3.68 -6.51
N PHE A 138 -6.49 -4.51 -6.60
CA PHE A 138 -7.22 -4.73 -7.85
C PHE A 138 -8.71 -4.80 -7.56
N ILE A 139 -9.53 -4.51 -8.58
CA ILE A 139 -10.98 -4.61 -8.49
C ILE A 139 -11.39 -5.92 -9.13
N ARG A 140 -12.03 -6.78 -8.33
CA ARG A 140 -12.61 -8.05 -8.78
C ARG A 140 -13.90 -7.84 -9.56
#